data_AF-A0A0M0JKT5-F1
#
_entry.id   AF-A0A0M0JKT5-F1
#
_cell.length_a   1.000
_cell.length_b   1.000
_cell.length_c   1.000
_cell.angle_alpha   90.00
_cell.angle_beta   90.00
_cell.angle_gamma   90.00
#
_symmetry.space_group_name_H-M   'P 1'
#
loop_
_entity.id
_entity.type
_entity.pdbx_description
1 polymer ?
#
loop_
_entity_poly.entity_id
_entity_poly.type
_entity_poly.pdbx_seq_one_letter_code
_entity_poly.pdbx_strand_id
1 'polypeptide(L)'
;MAVLSMLIPSLSMLIPSPMRANTVIYAVPSHTSQTWPSVAVPRLPALASRRCHISLVVTEDDVEAAVKAAEDAWADALKARELAEKLSIDAEEAAEAAGMSSEAVADELKASNKFSLRMLSGSSDAMGKSLEATSLLSDAVEAAEEASRLEEIAEAALAASEEAIAQHLLDFPDAE
;
A
#
# COMPACT_ATOMS: atom_id res chain seq x y z
N MET A 1 14.63 32.70 -49.84
CA MET A 1 14.86 31.63 -50.83
C MET A 1 15.23 30.38 -50.05
N ALA A 2 14.29 29.45 -49.88
CA ALA A 2 14.02 28.31 -50.78
C ALA A 2 15.15 27.26 -50.65
N VAL A 3 15.01 26.15 -49.91
CA VAL A 3 14.22 24.89 -50.08
C VAL A 3 15.27 23.77 -50.08
N LEU A 4 15.07 22.74 -49.24
CA LEU A 4 15.32 21.29 -49.44
C LEU A 4 15.44 20.66 -48.03
N SER A 5 14.44 19.97 -47.48
CA SER A 5 13.82 18.71 -47.92
C SER A 5 14.83 17.57 -48.04
N MET A 6 15.00 16.79 -46.97
CA MET A 6 15.32 15.35 -46.97
C MET A 6 14.83 14.77 -45.63
N LEU A 7 13.69 14.07 -45.63
CA LEU A 7 13.51 12.62 -45.83
C LEU A 7 13.73 11.80 -44.55
N ILE A 8 12.60 11.36 -44.00
CA ILE A 8 12.39 10.23 -43.07
C ILE A 8 12.75 8.93 -43.83
N PRO A 9 13.46 7.95 -43.22
CA PRO A 9 12.80 6.80 -42.58
C PRO A 9 13.51 6.43 -41.26
N SER A 10 12.88 5.86 -40.25
CA SER A 10 12.26 4.55 -40.33
C SER A 10 11.48 4.29 -39.04
N LEU A 11 10.21 3.91 -39.21
CA LEU A 11 9.44 3.17 -38.22
C LEU A 11 10.24 1.92 -37.83
N SER A 12 10.64 1.82 -36.57
CA SER A 12 10.81 0.52 -35.91
C SER A 12 9.78 0.43 -34.81
N MET A 13 8.60 -0.03 -35.21
CA MET A 13 7.64 -0.64 -34.31
C MET A 13 8.35 -1.80 -33.58
N LEU A 14 8.71 -1.58 -32.32
CA LEU A 14 9.09 -2.67 -31.44
C LEU A 14 7.79 -3.28 -30.90
N ILE A 15 7.59 -4.51 -31.36
CA ILE A 15 6.47 -5.40 -31.12
C ILE A 15 6.24 -5.59 -29.60
N PRO A 16 5.03 -5.38 -29.06
CA PRO A 16 4.71 -5.84 -27.72
C PRO A 16 4.67 -7.37 -27.71
N SER A 17 5.51 -7.97 -26.87
CA SER A 17 5.44 -9.40 -26.57
C SER A 17 4.10 -9.72 -25.89
N PRO A 18 3.31 -10.68 -26.38
CA PRO A 18 2.20 -11.20 -25.61
C PRO A 18 2.77 -12.07 -24.49
N MET A 19 2.64 -11.58 -23.25
CA MET A 19 2.78 -12.44 -22.07
C MET A 19 1.82 -13.62 -22.22
N ARG A 20 2.38 -14.83 -22.24
CA ARG A 20 1.63 -16.06 -22.10
C ARG A 20 0.98 -16.06 -20.72
N ALA A 21 -0.30 -15.72 -20.65
CA ALA A 21 -1.15 -16.06 -19.53
C ALA A 21 -1.19 -17.59 -19.42
N ASN A 22 -0.55 -18.13 -18.38
CA ASN A 22 -0.61 -19.54 -18.05
C ASN A 22 -1.94 -19.80 -17.33
N THR A 23 -3.01 -19.89 -18.12
CA THR A 23 -4.36 -20.20 -17.61
C THR A 23 -4.38 -21.66 -17.17
N VAL A 24 -4.27 -21.88 -15.86
CA VAL A 24 -4.58 -23.18 -15.26
C VAL A 24 -6.10 -23.34 -15.30
N ILE A 25 -6.59 -23.98 -16.37
CA ILE A 25 -7.97 -24.44 -16.47
C ILE A 25 -8.10 -25.64 -15.52
N TYR A 26 -8.62 -25.39 -14.33
CA TYR A 26 -9.13 -26.47 -13.49
C TYR A 26 -10.39 -27.02 -14.16
N ALA A 27 -10.26 -28.20 -14.79
CA ALA A 27 -11.38 -28.98 -15.25
C ALA A 27 -12.24 -29.38 -14.03
N VAL A 28 -13.40 -28.75 -13.88
CA VAL A 28 -14.42 -29.17 -12.93
C VAL A 28 -15.04 -30.46 -13.46
N PRO A 29 -15.01 -31.59 -12.72
CA PRO A 29 -15.67 -32.81 -13.14
C PRO A 29 -17.20 -32.65 -13.04
N SER A 30 -17.87 -32.67 -14.20
CA SER A 30 -19.32 -32.71 -14.33
C SER A 30 -19.85 -34.13 -14.19
N HIS A 31 -19.93 -34.64 -12.96
CA HIS A 31 -20.72 -35.82 -12.58
C HIS A 31 -21.12 -35.58 -11.12
N THR A 32 -22.36 -35.71 -10.66
CA THR A 32 -23.36 -36.73 -10.99
C THR A 32 -24.66 -36.25 -10.35
N SER A 33 -25.77 -36.45 -11.05
CA SER A 33 -27.13 -36.29 -10.52
C SER A 33 -27.30 -37.13 -9.25
N GLN A 34 -27.17 -36.51 -8.09
CA GLN A 34 -27.58 -37.09 -6.82
C GLN A 34 -29.02 -36.67 -6.56
N THR A 35 -29.93 -37.60 -6.80
CA THR A 35 -31.33 -37.55 -6.38
C THR A 35 -31.36 -37.47 -4.86
N TRP A 36 -31.81 -36.35 -4.32
CA TRP A 36 -32.11 -36.23 -2.90
C TRP A 36 -33.41 -36.98 -2.58
N PRO A 37 -33.48 -37.81 -1.53
CA PRO A 37 -34.77 -38.27 -1.04
C PRO A 37 -35.55 -37.06 -0.53
N SER A 38 -36.77 -36.90 -1.05
CA SER A 38 -37.71 -35.85 -0.65
C SER A 38 -38.10 -36.05 0.80
N VAL A 39 -37.38 -35.41 1.72
CA VAL A 39 -37.75 -35.35 3.14
C VAL A 39 -38.90 -34.37 3.25
N ALA A 40 -40.08 -34.87 3.61
CA ALA A 40 -41.24 -34.05 3.90
C ALA A 40 -40.91 -33.06 5.01
N VAL A 41 -40.75 -31.79 4.64
CA VAL A 41 -40.58 -30.70 5.61
C VAL A 41 -41.92 -30.52 6.34
N PRO A 42 -42.00 -30.75 7.66
CA PRO A 42 -43.20 -30.39 8.41
C PRO A 42 -43.39 -28.88 8.29
N ARG A 43 -44.55 -28.46 7.79
CA ARG A 43 -44.97 -27.05 7.76
C ARG A 43 -45.01 -26.54 9.20
N LEU A 44 -43.94 -25.89 9.64
CA LEU A 44 -43.97 -25.10 10.86
C LEU A 44 -44.98 -23.97 10.67
N PRO A 45 -45.86 -23.71 11.66
CA PRO A 45 -46.75 -22.57 11.61
C PRO A 45 -45.92 -21.29 11.49
N ALA A 46 -46.33 -20.41 10.58
CA ALA A 46 -45.75 -19.10 10.38
C ALA A 46 -45.80 -18.31 11.69
N LEU A 47 -44.75 -18.43 12.51
CA LEU A 47 -44.49 -17.50 13.58
C LEU A 47 -44.14 -16.19 12.90
N ALA A 48 -45.13 -15.31 12.86
CA ALA A 48 -44.99 -13.93 12.49
C ALA A 48 -43.74 -13.38 13.17
N SER A 49 -42.71 -13.14 12.37
CA SER A 49 -41.52 -12.41 12.77
C SER A 49 -41.97 -11.00 13.13
N ARG A 50 -42.37 -10.81 14.39
CA ARG A 50 -42.36 -9.50 15.01
C ARG A 50 -40.90 -9.10 14.99
N ARG A 51 -40.51 -8.33 13.98
CA ARG A 51 -39.25 -7.59 13.98
C ARG A 51 -39.33 -6.71 15.23
N CYS A 52 -38.69 -7.15 16.30
CA CYS A 52 -38.30 -6.24 17.35
C CYS A 52 -37.34 -5.27 16.68
N HIS A 53 -37.85 -4.11 16.29
CA HIS A 53 -37.05 -2.95 15.98
C HIS A 53 -36.43 -2.54 17.31
N ILE A 54 -35.36 -3.24 17.71
CA ILE A 54 -34.45 -2.72 18.72
C ILE A 54 -33.78 -1.56 17.98
N SER A 55 -34.29 -0.34 18.16
CA SER A 55 -33.51 0.84 17.83
C SER A 55 -32.29 0.75 18.73
N LEU A 56 -31.13 0.47 18.14
CA LEU A 56 -29.86 0.64 18.83
C LEU A 56 -29.76 2.12 19.13
N VAL A 57 -30.03 2.49 20.38
CA VAL A 57 -29.82 3.83 20.91
C VAL A 57 -28.32 3.97 21.14
N VAL A 58 -27.69 4.99 20.58
CA VAL A 58 -26.26 5.25 20.77
C VAL A 58 -26.07 6.02 22.07
N THR A 59 -25.40 5.41 23.04
CA THR A 59 -25.16 6.04 24.35
C THR A 59 -23.90 6.91 24.34
N GLU A 60 -23.74 7.76 25.36
CA GLU A 60 -22.53 8.58 25.54
C GLU A 60 -21.27 7.71 25.62
N ASP A 61 -21.33 6.58 26.34
CA ASP A 61 -20.23 5.61 26.45
C ASP A 61 -19.82 5.05 25.07
N ASP A 62 -20.77 4.84 24.15
CA ASP A 62 -20.50 4.36 22.79
C ASP A 62 -19.79 5.42 21.95
N VAL A 63 -20.16 6.69 22.13
CA VAL A 63 -19.52 7.84 21.49
C VAL A 63 -18.10 8.01 22.01
N GLU A 64 -17.89 7.98 23.34
CA GLU A 64 -16.56 8.06 23.94
C GLU A 64 -15.65 6.93 23.46
N ALA A 65 -16.17 5.71 23.38
CA ALA A 65 -15.42 4.57 22.85
C ALA A 65 -15.04 4.76 21.37
N ALA A 66 -15.94 5.30 20.55
CA ALA A 66 -15.69 5.55 19.14
C ALA A 66 -14.65 6.66 18.92
N VAL A 67 -14.73 7.75 19.67
CA VAL A 67 -13.75 8.85 19.62
C VAL A 67 -12.38 8.34 20.06
N LYS A 68 -12.31 7.60 21.15
CA LYS A 68 -11.04 7.03 21.63
C LYS A 68 -10.42 6.06 20.62
N ALA A 69 -11.23 5.24 19.95
CA ALA A 69 -10.74 4.35 18.90
C ALA A 69 -10.17 5.14 17.70
N ALA A 70 -10.78 6.27 17.34
CA ALA A 70 -10.27 7.16 16.30
C ALA A 70 -8.95 7.82 16.72
N GLU A 71 -8.84 8.29 17.96
CA GLU A 71 -7.60 8.86 18.52
C GLU A 71 -6.45 7.85 18.54
N ASP A 72 -6.72 6.63 19.01
CA ASP A 72 -5.73 5.54 19.06
C ASP A 72 -5.27 5.18 17.63
N ALA A 73 -6.20 5.10 16.66
CA ALA A 73 -5.87 4.84 15.27
C ALA A 73 -4.99 5.95 14.66
N TRP A 74 -5.29 7.22 14.95
CA TRP A 74 -4.47 8.35 14.52
C TRP A 74 -3.08 8.35 15.16
N ALA A 75 -2.98 7.97 16.43
CA ALA A 75 -1.70 7.86 17.11
C ALA A 75 -0.80 6.80 16.46
N ASP A 76 -1.38 5.68 16.00
CA ASP A 76 -0.62 4.64 15.31
C ASP A 76 -0.26 5.04 13.87
N ALA A 77 -1.15 5.72 13.16
CA ALA A 77 -0.86 6.31 11.86
C ALA A 77 0.31 7.31 11.92
N LEU A 78 0.32 8.17 12.95
CA LEU A 78 1.40 9.13 13.17
C LEU A 78 2.75 8.44 13.39
N LYS A 79 2.81 7.42 14.25
CA LYS A 79 4.05 6.65 14.48
C LYS A 79 4.56 6.01 13.18
N ALA A 80 3.66 5.47 12.36
CA ALA A 80 4.04 4.89 11.08
C ALA A 80 4.60 5.96 10.12
N ARG A 81 4.02 7.16 10.10
CA ARG A 81 4.52 8.28 9.30
C ARG A 81 5.90 8.76 9.76
N GLU A 82 6.13 8.86 11.06
CA GLU A 82 7.45 9.17 11.64
C GLU A 82 8.52 8.13 11.25
N LEU A 83 8.16 6.84 11.26
CA LEU A 83 9.06 5.78 10.83
C LEU A 83 9.40 5.88 9.34
N ALA A 84 8.41 6.15 8.49
CA ALA A 84 8.61 6.34 7.06
C ALA A 84 9.52 7.54 6.77
N GLU A 85 9.33 8.66 7.48
CA GLU A 85 10.17 9.85 7.36
C GLU A 85 11.62 9.56 7.79
N LYS A 86 11.80 8.84 8.90
CA LYS A 86 13.13 8.42 9.35
C LYS A 86 13.85 7.56 8.29
N LEU A 87 13.16 6.55 7.75
CA LEU A 87 13.75 5.70 6.71
C LEU A 87 14.05 6.49 5.43
N SER A 88 13.23 7.48 5.08
CA SER A 88 13.50 8.37 3.96
C SER A 88 14.77 9.20 4.18
N ILE A 89 14.98 9.72 5.39
CA ILE A 89 16.21 10.45 5.75
C ILE A 89 17.42 9.50 5.66
N ASP A 90 17.33 8.31 6.26
CA ASP A 90 18.41 7.32 6.24
C ASP A 90 18.75 6.90 4.78
N ALA A 91 17.74 6.77 3.91
CA ALA A 91 17.92 6.47 2.49
C ALA A 91 18.60 7.61 1.73
N GLU A 92 18.26 8.87 2.02
CA GLU A 92 18.91 10.05 1.45
C GLU A 92 20.38 10.12 1.85
N GLU A 93 20.69 9.96 3.14
CA GLU A 93 22.06 9.95 3.65
C GLU A 93 22.90 8.81 3.01
N ALA A 94 22.33 7.62 2.88
CA ALA A 94 22.98 6.50 2.22
C ALA A 94 23.21 6.75 0.72
N ALA A 95 22.26 7.40 0.03
CA ALA A 95 22.39 7.76 -1.37
C ALA A 95 23.48 8.83 -1.59
N GLU A 96 23.56 9.83 -0.71
CA GLU A 96 24.64 10.82 -0.72
C GLU A 96 26.00 10.16 -0.50
N ALA A 97 26.12 9.28 0.50
CA ALA A 97 27.34 8.54 0.79
C ALA A 97 27.78 7.64 -0.39
N ALA A 98 26.82 7.01 -1.08
CA ALA A 98 27.07 6.23 -2.30
C ALA A 98 27.54 7.13 -3.46
N GLY A 99 26.92 8.30 -3.63
CA GLY A 99 27.30 9.32 -4.61
C GLY A 99 28.74 9.80 -4.41
N MET A 100 29.08 10.23 -3.20
CA MET A 100 30.44 10.65 -2.83
C MET A 100 31.47 9.52 -3.04
N SER A 101 31.12 8.28 -2.68
CA SER A 101 32.00 7.13 -2.88
C SER A 101 32.24 6.83 -4.36
N SER A 102 31.20 6.97 -5.19
CA SER A 102 31.28 6.75 -6.63
C SER A 102 32.10 7.85 -7.32
N GLU A 103 31.93 9.10 -6.91
CA GLU A 103 32.69 10.24 -7.43
C GLU A 103 34.19 10.12 -7.10
N ALA A 104 34.51 9.73 -5.86
CA ALA A 104 35.90 9.50 -5.45
C ALA A 104 36.59 8.41 -6.30
N VAL A 105 35.89 7.30 -6.58
CA VAL A 105 36.40 6.23 -7.46
C VAL A 105 36.54 6.72 -8.90
N ALA A 106 35.59 7.50 -9.40
CA ALA A 106 35.64 8.05 -10.74
C ALA A 106 36.83 9.02 -10.92
N ASP A 107 37.13 9.82 -9.90
CA ASP A 107 38.27 10.74 -9.93
C ASP A 107 39.61 10.01 -9.83
N GLU A 108 39.71 8.95 -9.01
CA GLU A 108 40.89 8.08 -8.97
C GLU A 108 41.10 7.38 -10.34
N LEU A 109 40.01 7.09 -11.07
CA LEU A 109 40.05 6.46 -12.40
C LEU A 109 40.52 7.43 -13.47
N LYS A 110 40.06 8.68 -13.44
CA LYS A 110 40.55 9.74 -14.33
C LYS A 110 42.02 10.07 -14.06
N ALA A 111 42.46 9.99 -12.79
CA ALA A 111 43.83 10.31 -12.40
C ALA A 111 44.83 9.19 -12.69
N SER A 112 44.39 7.93 -12.80
CA SER A 112 45.27 6.77 -12.97
C SER A 112 45.22 6.18 -14.38
N ASN A 113 46.38 6.06 -15.03
CA ASN A 113 46.49 5.42 -16.35
C ASN A 113 46.54 3.87 -16.31
N LYS A 114 46.40 3.26 -15.12
CA LYS A 114 46.49 1.81 -14.91
C LYS A 114 45.45 1.35 -13.91
N PHE A 115 44.67 0.34 -14.29
CA PHE A 115 43.71 -0.34 -13.40
C PHE A 115 44.46 -1.04 -12.26
N SER A 116 44.08 -0.77 -11.01
CA SER A 116 44.70 -1.37 -9.82
C SER A 116 43.68 -2.11 -8.96
N LEU A 117 44.12 -3.08 -8.15
CA LEU A 117 43.24 -3.81 -7.22
C LEU A 117 42.55 -2.89 -6.21
N ARG A 118 43.18 -1.77 -5.86
CA ARG A 118 42.59 -0.73 -5.02
C ARG A 118 41.35 -0.10 -5.66
N MET A 119 41.36 0.10 -6.98
CA MET A 119 40.21 0.62 -7.73
C MET A 119 39.06 -0.37 -7.76
N LEU A 120 39.36 -1.67 -7.87
CA LEU A 120 38.35 -2.71 -7.83
C LEU A 120 37.67 -2.76 -6.44
N SER A 121 38.45 -2.63 -5.37
CA SER A 121 37.92 -2.52 -4.00
C SER A 121 37.02 -1.29 -3.85
N GLY A 122 37.50 -0.11 -4.25
CA GLY A 122 36.71 1.12 -4.15
C GLY A 122 35.41 1.07 -4.96
N SER A 123 35.44 0.47 -6.15
CA SER A 123 34.24 0.23 -6.96
C SER A 123 33.27 -0.74 -6.29
N SER A 124 33.76 -1.79 -5.61
CA SER A 124 32.92 -2.72 -4.86
C SER A 124 32.27 -2.03 -3.66
N ASP A 125 33.00 -1.17 -2.97
CA ASP A 125 32.49 -0.41 -1.82
C ASP A 125 31.42 0.60 -2.26
N ALA A 126 31.65 1.32 -3.36
CA ALA A 126 30.67 2.24 -3.95
C ALA A 126 29.39 1.52 -4.40
N MET A 127 29.53 0.34 -5.02
CA MET A 127 28.39 -0.51 -5.40
C MET A 127 27.63 -1.03 -4.18
N GLY A 128 28.34 -1.43 -3.12
CA GLY A 128 27.74 -1.84 -1.85
C GLY A 128 26.88 -0.75 -1.23
N LYS A 129 27.41 0.48 -1.14
CA LYS A 129 26.66 1.64 -0.63
C LYS A 129 25.45 2.00 -1.49
N SER A 130 25.56 1.86 -2.81
CA SER A 130 24.43 2.08 -3.72
C SER A 130 23.32 1.04 -3.53
N LEU A 131 23.67 -0.22 -3.25
CA LEU A 131 22.70 -1.26 -2.92
C LEU A 131 22.03 -1.01 -1.56
N GLU A 132 22.81 -0.57 -0.56
CA GLU A 132 22.29 -0.19 0.76
C GLU A 132 21.30 0.98 0.65
N ALA A 133 21.63 2.03 -0.09
CA ALA A 133 20.72 3.14 -0.36
C ALA A 133 19.43 2.69 -1.07
N THR A 134 19.54 1.76 -2.02
CA THR A 134 18.37 1.21 -2.72
C THR A 134 17.49 0.38 -1.78
N SER A 135 18.10 -0.38 -0.85
CA SER A 135 17.37 -1.15 0.16
C SER A 135 16.60 -0.21 1.09
N LEU A 136 17.27 0.81 1.64
CA LEU A 136 16.65 1.79 2.52
C LEU A 136 15.52 2.56 1.84
N LEU A 137 15.68 2.88 0.55
CA LEU A 137 14.62 3.51 -0.24
C LEU A 137 13.41 2.58 -0.39
N SER A 138 13.64 1.28 -0.62
CA SER A 138 12.55 0.29 -0.67
C SER A 138 11.80 0.22 0.66
N ASP A 139 12.54 0.14 1.77
CA ASP A 139 11.96 0.08 3.12
C ASP A 139 11.17 1.36 3.45
N ALA A 140 11.68 2.54 3.03
CA ALA A 140 11.00 3.81 3.20
C ALA A 140 9.68 3.88 2.41
N VAL A 141 9.65 3.33 1.19
CA VAL A 141 8.42 3.24 0.37
C VAL A 141 7.41 2.32 1.03
N GLU A 142 7.83 1.13 1.48
CA GLU A 142 6.93 0.19 2.17
C GLU A 142 6.36 0.79 3.46
N ALA A 143 7.18 1.48 4.25
CA ALA A 143 6.74 2.18 5.45
C ALA A 143 5.76 3.32 5.13
N ALA A 144 5.98 4.06 4.03
CA ALA A 144 5.08 5.14 3.60
C ALA A 144 3.73 4.61 3.09
N GLU A 145 3.71 3.45 2.45
CA GLU A 145 2.49 2.76 2.03
C GLU A 145 1.68 2.29 3.25
N GLU A 146 2.33 1.67 4.24
CA GLU A 146 1.65 1.25 5.47
C GLU A 146 1.15 2.45 6.28
N ALA A 147 1.91 3.54 6.36
CA ALA A 147 1.45 4.78 6.99
C ALA A 147 0.17 5.31 6.31
N SER A 148 0.15 5.35 4.98
CA SER A 148 -1.03 5.79 4.22
C SER A 148 -2.24 4.88 4.47
N ARG A 149 -2.03 3.56 4.56
CA ARG A 149 -3.09 2.61 4.90
C ARG A 149 -3.63 2.82 6.31
N LEU A 150 -2.77 3.11 7.28
CA LEU A 150 -3.20 3.39 8.65
C LEU A 150 -3.96 4.72 8.76
N GLU A 151 -3.56 5.74 7.99
CA GLU A 151 -4.32 6.99 7.88
C GLU A 151 -5.71 6.77 7.30
N GLU A 152 -5.88 5.92 6.28
CA GLU A 152 -7.20 5.56 5.76
C GLU A 152 -8.09 4.89 6.83
N ILE A 153 -7.50 4.03 7.66
CA ILE A 153 -8.22 3.37 8.77
C ILE A 153 -8.60 4.40 9.84
N ALA A 154 -7.69 5.32 10.17
CA ALA A 154 -7.94 6.38 11.15
C ALA A 154 -9.03 7.35 10.67
N GLU A 155 -9.03 7.70 9.39
CA GLU A 155 -10.08 8.53 8.78
C GLU A 155 -11.44 7.84 8.81
N ALA A 156 -11.48 6.53 8.52
CA ALA A 156 -12.71 5.75 8.63
C ALA A 156 -13.22 5.66 10.07
N ALA A 157 -12.32 5.53 11.05
CA ALA A 157 -12.66 5.53 12.47
C ALA A 157 -13.18 6.89 12.94
N LEU A 158 -12.57 7.99 12.46
CA LEU A 158 -13.04 9.34 12.72
C LEU A 158 -14.45 9.55 12.16
N ALA A 159 -14.69 9.18 10.90
CA ALA A 159 -16.02 9.27 10.29
C ALA A 159 -17.07 8.45 11.06
N ALA A 160 -16.70 7.25 11.54
CA ALA A 160 -17.59 6.44 12.38
C ALA A 160 -17.88 7.11 13.74
N SER A 161 -16.90 7.79 14.34
CA SER A 161 -17.10 8.56 15.57
C SER A 161 -18.01 9.77 15.35
N GLU A 162 -17.86 10.48 14.23
CA GLU A 162 -18.72 11.61 13.86
C GLU A 162 -20.18 11.17 13.62
N GLU A 163 -20.37 10.03 12.95
CA GLU A 163 -21.68 9.41 12.77
C GLU A 163 -22.30 9.01 14.13
N ALA A 164 -21.51 8.43 15.04
CA ALA A 164 -21.96 8.07 16.38
C ALA A 164 -22.40 9.30 17.19
N ILE A 165 -21.64 10.40 17.13
CA ILE A 165 -22.00 11.68 17.74
C ILE A 165 -23.32 12.19 17.15
N ALA A 166 -23.45 12.20 15.82
CA ALA A 166 -24.66 12.67 15.15
C ALA A 166 -25.89 11.84 15.55
N GLN A 167 -25.75 10.51 15.64
CA GLN A 167 -26.82 9.62 16.07
C GLN A 167 -27.17 9.83 17.55
N HIS A 168 -26.19 10.02 18.43
CA HIS A 168 -26.43 10.33 19.84
C HIS A 168 -27.24 11.61 20.02
N LEU A 169 -26.94 12.67 19.25
CA LEU A 169 -27.71 13.92 19.28
C LEU A 169 -29.16 13.76 18.79
N LEU A 170 -29.41 12.83 17.86
CA LEU A 170 -30.77 12.49 17.42
C LEU A 170 -31.53 11.67 18.46
N ASP A 171 -30.84 10.74 19.12
CA ASP A 171 -31.42 9.85 20.13
C ASP A 171 -31.69 10.61 21.45
N PHE A 172 -30.89 11.64 21.75
CA PHE A 172 -30.99 12.47 22.96
C PHE A 172 -31.00 13.98 22.64
N PRO A 173 -32.10 14.51 22.08
CA PRO A 173 -32.18 15.91 21.63
C PRO A 173 -32.17 16.94 22.78
N ASP A 174 -32.39 16.51 24.01
CA ASP A 174 -32.43 17.37 25.21
C ASP A 174 -31.08 17.36 25.98
N ALA A 175 -30.03 16.75 25.44
CA ALA A 175 -28.75 16.52 26.14
C ALA A 175 -27.79 17.73 26.20
N GLU A 176 -28.29 18.96 26.00
CA GLU A 176 -27.49 20.20 26.18
C GLU A 176 -27.27 20.61 27.64
#